data_AF-A0A6V7JW26-F1
#
_entry.id   AF-A0A6V7JW26-F1
#
_cell.length_a   1.000
_cell.length_b   1.000
_cell.length_c   1.000
_cell.angle_alpha   90.00
_cell.angle_beta   90.00
_cell.angle_gamma   90.00
#
_symmetry.space_group_name_H-M   'P 1'
#
loop_
_entity.id
_entity.type
_entity.pdbx_description
1 polymer ?
#
loop_
_entity_poly.entity_id
_entity_poly.type
_entity_poly.pdbx_seq_one_letter_code
_entity_poly.pdbx_strand_id
1 'polypeptide(L)' 'SVDCKDTRIAVQVRTNKPFNGRIYALGRSETCNIDVTNSDLFRLDLTMSGQDCNTQSV' A
#
# COMPACT_ATOMS: atom_id res chain seq x y z
N SER A 1 -0.82 7.79 -7.46
CA SER A 1 -0.35 8.98 -6.74
C SER A 1 0.18 8.57 -5.39
N VAL A 2 0.96 9.45 -4.75
CA VAL A 2 1.43 9.28 -3.37
C VAL A 2 0.96 10.47 -2.57
N ASP A 3 0.23 10.21 -1.49
CA ASP A 3 -0.33 11.23 -0.62
C ASP A 3 0.20 11.05 0.81
N CYS A 4 0.97 12.02 1.29
CA CYS A 4 1.47 12.04 2.66
C CYS A 4 0.37 12.58 3.61
N LYS A 5 0.07 11.83 4.66
CA LYS A 5 -0.88 12.19 5.73
C LYS A 5 -0.16 12.09 7.08
N ASP A 6 -0.76 12.65 8.12
CA ASP A 6 -0.15 12.78 9.45
C ASP A 6 0.41 11.46 10.02
N THR A 7 -0.22 10.32 9.73
CA THR A 7 0.14 9.01 10.30
C THR A 7 0.47 7.94 9.26
N ARG A 8 0.42 8.28 7.96
CA ARG A 8 0.59 7.30 6.87
C ARG A 8 0.95 7.94 5.54
N ILE A 9 1.56 7.14 4.68
CA ILE A 9 1.71 7.43 3.27
C ILE A 9 0.67 6.61 2.52
N ALA A 10 -0.28 7.28 1.86
CA ALA A 10 -1.31 6.63 1.05
C ALA A 10 -0.82 6.51 -0.40
N VAL A 11 -0.58 5.28 -0.85
CA VAL A 11 -0.18 4.99 -2.23
C VAL A 11 -1.41 4.54 -3.00
N GLN A 12 -1.91 5.39 -3.90
CA GLN A 12 -3.01 5.03 -4.78
C GLN A 12 -2.50 4.58 -6.14
N VAL A 13 -2.90 3.38 -6.53
CA VAL A 13 -2.52 2.76 -7.79
C VAL A 13 -3.75 2.72 -8.68
N ARG A 14 -3.59 3.18 -9.92
CA ARG A 14 -4.58 3.05 -10.98
C ARG A 14 -3.96 2.23 -12.10
N THR A 15 -4.68 1.21 -12.54
CA THR A 15 -4.30 0.37 -13.68
C THR A 15 -5.19 0.65 -14.88
N ASN A 16 -4.78 0.22 -16.07
CA ASN A 16 -5.58 0.37 -17.30
C ASN A 16 -6.61 -0.76 -17.50
N LYS A 17 -6.58 -1.79 -16.64
CA LYS A 17 -7.50 -2.93 -16.60
C LYS A 17 -7.69 -3.39 -15.15
N PRO A 18 -8.80 -4.06 -14.80
CA PRO A 18 -9.01 -4.58 -13.46
C PRO A 18 -7.89 -5.51 -13.02
N PHE A 19 -7.40 -5.27 -11.80
CA PHE A 19 -6.39 -6.09 -11.14
C PHE A 19 -7.06 -7.07 -10.16
N ASN A 20 -6.57 -8.31 -10.17
CA ASN A 20 -6.93 -9.35 -9.21
C ASN A 20 -5.63 -9.93 -8.66
N GLY A 21 -5.39 -9.77 -7.37
CA GLY A 21 -4.18 -10.25 -6.73
C GLY A 21 -3.84 -9.48 -5.46
N ARG A 22 -2.63 -9.71 -4.95
CA ARG A 22 -2.12 -9.04 -3.75
C ARG A 22 -1.10 -7.99 -4.14
N ILE A 23 -1.15 -6.83 -3.50
CA ILE A 23 -0.07 -5.85 -3.52
C ILE A 23 0.52 -5.68 -2.14
N TYR A 24 1.81 -5.37 -2.06
CA TYR A 24 2.52 -5.28 -0.80
C TYR A 24 3.74 -4.36 -0.89
N ALA A 25 4.18 -3.86 0.26
CA ALA A 25 5.46 -3.16 0.36
C ALA A 25 6.61 -4.15 0.21
N LEU A 26 7.66 -3.76 -0.53
CA LEU A 26 8.78 -4.64 -0.84
C LEU A 26 9.41 -5.24 0.44
N GLY A 27 9.58 -6.56 0.47
CA GLY A 27 10.10 -7.28 1.63
C GLY A 27 9.12 -7.42 2.81
N ARG A 28 7.86 -6.99 2.65
CA ARG A 28 6.81 -7.01 3.67
C ARG A 28 5.50 -7.62 3.14
N SER A 29 5.59 -8.69 2.34
CA SER A 29 4.42 -9.35 1.70
C SER A 29 3.35 -9.84 2.68
N GLU A 30 3.75 -10.22 3.89
CA GLU A 30 2.84 -10.76 4.91
C GLU A 30 2.30 -9.69 5.85
N THR A 31 3.02 -8.58 6.05
CA THR A 31 2.70 -7.59 7.09
C THR A 31 2.19 -6.27 6.54
N CYS A 32 2.54 -5.90 5.30
CA CYS A 32 2.13 -4.66 4.68
C CYS A 32 1.58 -4.94 3.28
N ASN A 33 0.37 -5.49 3.25
CA ASN A 33 -0.29 -5.93 2.03
C ASN A 33 -1.78 -5.63 2.03
N ILE A 34 -2.37 -5.66 0.83
CA ILE A 34 -3.81 -5.75 0.63
C ILE A 34 -4.11 -6.74 -0.49
N ASP A 35 -5.23 -7.44 -0.37
CA ASP A 35 -5.81 -8.22 -1.46
C ASP A 35 -6.77 -7.34 -2.26
N VAL A 36 -6.62 -7.36 -3.57
CA VAL A 36 -7.41 -6.58 -4.52
C VAL A 36 -8.21 -7.55 -5.38
N THR A 37 -9.52 -7.32 -5.45
CA THR A 37 -10.43 -8.13 -6.27
C THR A 37 -11.10 -7.23 -7.30
N ASN A 38 -10.82 -7.52 -8.57
CA ASN A 38 -11.42 -6.94 -9.75
C ASN A 38 -11.56 -5.41 -9.71
N SER A 39 -10.49 -4.71 -9.31
CA SER A 39 -10.47 -3.26 -9.21
C SER A 39 -9.37 -2.65 -10.08
N ASP A 40 -9.69 -1.55 -10.74
CA ASP A 40 -8.73 -0.72 -11.47
C ASP A 40 -8.18 0.45 -10.63
N LEU A 41 -8.70 0.63 -9.41
CA LEU A 41 -8.27 1.65 -8.45
C LEU A 41 -8.18 1.05 -7.05
N PHE A 42 -6.98 1.05 -6.48
CA PHE A 42 -6.73 0.48 -5.16
C PHE A 42 -5.65 1.27 -4.41
N ARG A 43 -5.60 1.08 -3.09
CA ARG A 43 -4.75 1.88 -2.19
C ARG A 43 -4.02 1.01 -1.20
N LEU A 44 -2.71 1.18 -1.09
CA LEU A 44 -1.91 0.66 0.00
C LEU A 44 -1.57 1.80 0.95
N ASP A 45 -1.97 1.67 2.22
CA ASP A 45 -1.57 2.60 3.28
C ASP A 45 -0.30 2.08 3.95
N LEU A 46 0.78 2.86 3.88
CA LEU A 46 2.01 2.59 4.62
C LEU A 46 1.94 3.32 5.96
N THR A 47 1.83 2.60 7.07
CA THR A 47 1.78 3.19 8.40
C THR A 47 3.15 3.78 8.76
N MET A 48 3.17 5.01 9.30
CA MET A 48 4.41 5.62 9.79
C MET A 48 4.85 5.05 11.15
N SER A 49 3.97 4.32 11.82
CA SER A 49 4.21 3.65 13.09
C SER A 49 4.27 2.13 12.93
N GLY A 50 5.03 1.47 13.81
CA GLY A 50 5.13 0.02 13.86
C GLY A 50 6.14 -0.57 12.87
N GLN A 51 6.26 -1.90 12.86
CA GLN A 51 7.21 -2.62 12.00
C GLN A 51 6.57 -3.19 10.73
N ASP A 52 5.24 -3.13 10.62
CA ASP A 52 4.48 -3.81 9.57
C ASP A 52 4.90 -3.39 8.18
N CYS A 53 4.94 -2.07 7.93
CA CYS A 53 5.42 -1.48 6.69
C CYS A 53 6.87 -0.95 6.77
N ASN A 54 7.55 -1.13 7.92
CA ASN A 54 8.92 -0.69 8.20
C ASN A 54 9.25 0.73 7.67
N THR A 55 8.29 1.64 7.80
CA THR A 55 8.50 3.03 7.37
C THR A 55 9.33 3.73 8.43
N GLN A 56 10.48 4.27 8.04
CA GLN A 56 11.42 4.93 8.95
C GLN A 56 11.33 6.44 8.80
N SER A 57 11.16 7.13 9.93
CA SER A 57 11.35 8.57 10.03
C SER A 57 12.75 8.78 10.62
N VAL A 58 13.70 9.18 9.76
CA VAL A 58 15.05 9.61 10.18
C VAL A 58 15.04 11.06 10.64
#